data_AF-A0A6N7R255-F1
#
_entry.id   AF-A0A6N7R255-F1
#
_cell.length_a   1.000
_cell.length_b   1.000
_cell.length_c   1.000
_cell.angle_alpha   90.00
_cell.angle_beta   90.00
_cell.angle_gamma   90.00
#
_symmetry.space_group_name_H-M   'P 1'
#
loop_
_entity.id
_entity.type
_entity.pdbx_description
1 polymer ?
#
loop_
_entity_poly.entity_id
_entity_poly.type
_entity_poly.pdbx_seq_one_letter_code
_entity_poly.pdbx_strand_id
1 'polypeptide(L)' 'MSIGTSLGVVFGLLIFDNIGLGLPLGIAMGVAIGAGLDADAKKKGMVL' A
#
# COMPACT_ATOMS: atom_id res chain seq x y z
N MET A 1 -6.18 -0.14 1.47
CA MET A 1 -5.42 0.84 2.27
C MET A 1 -4.68 0.22 3.46
N SER A 2 -5.30 -0.66 4.26
CA SER A 2 -4.74 -1.19 5.53
C SER A 2 -3.41 -1.94 5.40
N ILE A 3 -3.19 -2.64 4.27
CA ILE A 3 -1.93 -3.37 4.01
C ILE A 3 -0.76 -2.40 3.77
N GLY A 4 -1.00 -1.28 3.09
CA GLY A 4 0.06 -0.30 2.81
C GLY A 4 0.55 0.41 4.06
N THR A 5 -0.37 0.84 4.93
CA THR A 5 -0.02 1.46 6.21
C THR A 5 0.68 0.49 7.15
N SER A 6 0.22 -0.75 7.27
CA SER A 6 0.88 -1.76 8.11
C SER A 6 2.29 -2.09 7.61
N LEU A 7 2.48 -2.31 6.30
CA LEU A 7 3.82 -2.51 5.72
C LEU A 7 4.71 -1.26 5.86
N GLY A 8 4.15 -0.06 5.71
CA GLY A 8 4.89 1.19 5.88
C GLY A 8 5.41 1.40 7.29
N VAL A 9 4.63 1.02 8.31
CA VAL A 9 5.07 1.04 9.72
C VAL A 9 6.18 0.00 9.96
N VAL A 10 6.00 -1.24 9.47
CA VAL A 10 6.98 -2.32 9.63
C VAL A 10 8.31 -1.97 8.94
N PHE A 11 8.26 -1.53 7.68
CA PHE A 11 9.47 -1.14 6.95
C PHE A 11 10.07 0.16 7.49
N GLY A 12 9.24 1.11 7.92
CA GLY A 12 9.69 2.35 8.55
C GLY A 12 10.46 2.13 9.84
N LEU A 13 9.99 1.23 10.70
CA LEU A 13 10.66 0.91 11.97
C LEU A 13 11.84 -0.05 11.79
N LEU A 14 11.71 -1.10 10.97
CA LEU A 14 12.71 -2.17 10.91
C LEU A 14 13.84 -1.94 9.90
N ILE A 15 13.57 -1.24 8.79
CA ILE A 15 14.57 -1.01 7.73
C ILE A 15 15.15 0.39 7.79
N PHE A 16 14.27 1.39 7.94
CA PHE A 16 14.68 2.79 7.87
C PHE A 16 14.94 3.41 9.25
N ASP A 17 14.58 2.70 10.33
CA ASP A 17 14.56 3.19 11.72
C ASP A 17 13.93 4.60 11.85
N ASN A 18 13.01 4.88 10.92
CA ASN A 18 12.42 6.18 10.66
C ASN A 18 11.04 6.00 10.03
N ILE A 19 10.03 6.07 10.89
CA ILE A 19 8.61 6.04 10.49
C ILE A 19 8.29 7.15 9.49
N GLY A 20 8.94 8.31 9.57
CA GLY A 20 8.69 9.44 8.68
C GLY A 20 8.97 9.13 7.21
N LEU A 21 9.89 8.19 6.93
CA LEU A 21 10.18 7.74 5.56
C LEU A 21 9.40 6.48 5.19
N GLY A 22 9.27 5.51 6.10
CA GLY A 22 8.59 4.25 5.79
C GLY A 22 7.08 4.36 5.64
N LEU A 23 6.42 5.23 6.42
CA LEU A 23 4.97 5.37 6.39
C LEU A 23 4.46 5.95 5.04
N PRO A 24 5.02 7.05 4.50
CA PRO A 24 4.63 7.56 3.18
C PRO A 24 4.91 6.54 2.07
N LEU A 25 6.03 5.82 2.13
CA LEU A 25 6.38 4.78 1.15
C LEU A 25 5.38 3.62 1.18
N GLY A 26 5.04 3.11 2.36
CA GLY A 26 4.06 2.03 2.50
C GLY A 26 2.66 2.45 2.06
N ILE A 27 2.25 3.68 2.37
CA ILE A 27 0.98 4.24 1.88
C ILE A 27 0.98 4.31 0.35
N ALA A 28 2.03 4.87 -0.26
CA ALA A 28 2.15 4.99 -1.71
C ALA A 28 2.09 3.61 -2.41
N MET A 29 2.81 2.61 -1.89
CA MET A 29 2.76 1.24 -2.39
C MET A 29 1.37 0.62 -2.23
N GLY A 30 0.75 0.77 -1.05
CA GLY A 30 -0.58 0.21 -0.79
C GLY A 30 -1.68 0.83 -1.65
N VAL A 31 -1.56 2.12 -1.98
CA VAL A 31 -2.44 2.82 -2.92
C VAL A 31 -2.22 2.29 -4.34
N ALA A 32 -0.97 2.18 -4.78
CA ALA A 32 -0.65 1.68 -6.13
C ALA A 32 -1.14 0.24 -6.35
N ILE A 33 -0.90 -0.65 -5.38
CA ILE A 33 -1.35 -2.04 -5.44
C ILE A 33 -2.89 -2.10 -5.41
N GLY A 34 -3.53 -1.36 -4.49
CA GLY A 34 -4.98 -1.31 -4.40
C GLY A 34 -5.63 -0.82 -5.69
N ALA A 35 -5.15 0.29 -6.24
CA ALA A 35 -5.65 0.84 -7.50
C ALA A 35 -5.44 -0.10 -8.69
N GLY A 36 -4.31 -0.83 -8.73
CA GLY A 36 -4.05 -1.85 -9.74
C GLY A 36 -5.04 -3.01 -9.65
N LEU A 37 -5.29 -3.53 -8.44
CA LEU A 37 -6.26 -4.60 -8.20
C LEU A 37 -7.70 -4.15 -8.53
N ASP A 38 -8.07 -2.92 -8.17
CA ASP A 38 -9.38 -2.35 -8.49
C ASP A 38 -9.57 -2.20 -10.01
N ALA A 39 -8.53 -1.75 -10.73
CA ALA A 39 -8.54 -1.65 -12.19
C ALA A 39 -8.66 -3.03 -12.86
N ASP A 40 -7.95 -4.04 -12.37
CA ASP A 40 -8.04 -5.42 -12.84
C ASP A 40 -9.43 -6.03 -12.58
N ALA A 41 -9.99 -5.80 -11.39
CA ALA A 41 -11.32 -6.24 -11.04
C ALA A 41 -12.39 -5.59 -11.92
N LYS A 42 -12.22 -4.30 -12.26
CA LYS A 42 -13.04 -3.58 -13.24
C LYS A 42 -12.97 -4.17 -14.63
N LYS A 43 -11.78 -4.53 -15.09
CA LYS A 43 -11.61 -5.20 -16.40
C LYS A 43 -12.25 -6.59 -16.44
N LYS A 44 -12.27 -7.30 -15.32
CA LYS A 44 -12.85 -8.65 -15.20
C LYS A 44 -14.35 -8.66 -14.89
N GLY A 45 -15.00 -7.50 -14.75
CA GLY A 45 -16.42 -7.39 -14.40
C GLY A 45 -16.73 -7.89 -12.98
N MET A 46 -15.74 -7.89 -12.09
CA MET A 46 -15.86 -8.38 -10.70
C MET A 46 -16.17 -7.27 -9.69
N VAL A 47 -16.43 -6.06 -10.16
CA VAL A 47 -16.84 -4.89 -9.37
C VAL A 47 -18.29 -4.56 -9.73
N LEU A 48 -19.10 -4.30 -8.69
CA LEU A 48 -20.49 -3.86 -8.78
C LEU A 48 -20.60 -2.45 -9.38
#